data_AF-A0A5N5NXM0-F1
#
_entry.id   AF-A0A5N5NXM0-F1
#
_cell.length_a   1.000
_cell.length_b   1.000
_cell.length_c   1.000
_cell.angle_alpha   90.00
_cell.angle_beta   90.00
_cell.angle_gamma   90.00
#
_symmetry.space_group_name_H-M   'P 1'
#
loop_
_entity.id
_entity.type
_entity.pdbx_description
1 polymer ?
#
loop_
_entity_poly.entity_id
_entity_poly.type
_entity_poly.pdbx_seq_one_letter_code
_entity_poly.pdbx_strand_id
1 'polypeptide(L)'
;MNFNVTVPVGTVNHRVSNLMCTPLKWDHYIIFFLTNYVAHAASLPASPGECCHETIVSVATALFVPGYGVLRALRGLYLHARLSEKDGLDCAARSGALAKIVRSRMLSDPDEPHWFREKFRGEAIRVPWQRAIFGRCDIGPK
;
A
#
# COMPACT_ATOMS: atom_id res chain seq x y z
N MET A 1 24.67 -44.14 22.03
CA MET A 1 25.84 -43.47 21.46
C MET A 1 25.93 -42.09 22.08
N ASN A 2 27.04 -41.75 22.75
CA ASN A 2 27.25 -40.44 23.35
C ASN A 2 28.15 -39.62 22.41
N PHE A 3 27.69 -38.47 21.97
CA PHE A 3 28.47 -37.54 21.16
C PHE A 3 28.49 -36.17 21.84
N ASN A 4 29.69 -35.63 22.00
CA ASN A 4 29.88 -34.30 22.58
C ASN A 4 29.83 -33.27 21.45
N VAL A 5 28.99 -32.25 21.61
CA VAL A 5 28.89 -31.11 20.70
C VAL A 5 29.54 -29.90 21.37
N THR A 6 30.49 -29.28 20.69
CA THR A 6 31.07 -28.01 21.13
C THR A 6 30.11 -26.87 20.79
N VAL A 7 29.78 -26.05 21.77
CA VAL A 7 28.86 -24.91 21.62
C VAL A 7 29.62 -23.58 21.76
N PRO A 8 29.14 -22.50 21.12
CA PRO A 8 29.73 -21.18 21.28
C PRO A 8 29.74 -20.70 22.73
N VAL A 9 30.78 -19.96 23.11
CA VAL A 9 30.93 -19.38 24.46
C VAL A 9 29.78 -18.41 24.73
N GLY A 10 29.09 -18.59 25.86
CA GLY A 10 27.90 -17.80 26.20
C GLY A 10 26.57 -18.45 25.83
N THR A 11 26.59 -19.70 25.35
CA THR A 11 25.37 -20.49 25.15
C THR A 11 24.73 -20.81 26.49
N VAL A 12 23.43 -20.55 26.62
CA VAL A 12 22.63 -20.83 27.83
C VAL A 12 21.64 -21.94 27.53
N ASN A 13 21.62 -22.96 28.40
CA ASN A 13 20.63 -24.03 28.35
C ASN A 13 19.58 -23.80 29.44
N HIS A 14 18.33 -23.60 29.04
CA HIS A 14 17.21 -23.35 29.97
C HIS A 14 16.56 -24.62 30.51
N ARG A 15 17.18 -25.79 30.32
CA ARG A 15 16.65 -27.10 30.75
C ARG A 15 15.30 -27.44 30.09
N VAL A 16 15.01 -26.81 28.97
CA VAL A 16 13.88 -27.12 28.08
C VAL A 16 14.41 -28.01 26.97
N SER A 17 13.74 -29.13 26.72
CA SER A 17 14.14 -30.05 25.65
C SER A 17 14.15 -29.32 24.30
N ASN A 18 15.21 -29.53 23.53
CA ASN A 18 15.41 -28.94 22.20
C ASN A 18 15.55 -27.40 22.14
N LEU A 19 15.76 -26.72 23.27
CA LEU A 19 15.96 -25.27 23.30
C LEU A 19 17.35 -24.93 23.85
N MET A 20 18.23 -24.46 22.97
CA MET A 20 19.53 -23.89 23.32
C MET A 20 19.60 -22.44 22.83
N CYS A 21 19.86 -21.50 23.74
CA CYS A 21 20.04 -20.10 23.40
C CYS A 21 21.53 -19.85 23.11
N THR A 22 21.85 -19.57 21.85
CA THR A 22 23.21 -19.19 21.45
C THR A 22 23.44 -17.69 21.69
N PRO A 23 24.69 -17.27 21.96
CA PRO A 23 25.02 -15.87 22.14
C PRO A 23 24.69 -15.07 20.88
N LEU A 24 23.98 -13.96 21.06
CA LEU A 24 23.58 -13.11 19.95
C LEU A 24 24.76 -12.24 19.50
N LYS A 25 25.06 -12.29 18.21
CA LYS A 25 26.10 -11.47 17.58
C LYS A 25 25.52 -10.14 17.09
N TRP A 26 26.36 -9.12 16.97
CA TRP A 26 25.96 -7.77 16.54
C TRP A 26 25.28 -7.73 15.17
N ASP A 27 25.75 -8.54 14.22
CA ASP A 27 25.16 -8.68 12.88
C ASP A 27 23.73 -9.23 12.92
N HIS A 28 23.41 -10.13 13.84
CA HIS A 28 22.05 -10.66 13.99
C HIS A 28 21.04 -9.58 14.36
N TYR A 29 21.40 -8.59 15.18
CA TYR A 29 20.53 -7.45 15.49
C TYR A 29 20.25 -6.62 14.23
N ILE A 30 21.29 -6.29 13.48
CA ILE A 30 21.18 -5.48 12.27
C ILE A 30 20.28 -6.18 11.25
N ILE A 31 20.52 -7.47 11.00
CA ILE A 31 19.72 -8.27 10.05
C ILE A 31 18.27 -8.35 10.52
N PHE A 32 18.02 -8.60 11.81
CA PHE A 32 16.67 -8.69 12.35
C PHE A 32 15.88 -7.40 12.14
N PHE A 33 16.42 -6.25 12.53
CA PHE A 33 15.73 -4.97 12.36
C PHE A 33 15.58 -4.58 10.89
N LEU A 34 16.64 -4.75 10.08
CA LEU A 34 16.60 -4.40 8.67
C LEU A 34 15.55 -5.21 7.92
N THR A 35 15.54 -6.54 8.11
CA THR A 35 14.56 -7.42 7.46
C THR A 35 13.13 -7.10 7.91
N ASN A 36 12.93 -6.78 9.19
CA ASN A 36 11.62 -6.39 9.70
C ASN A 36 11.12 -5.07 9.07
N TYR A 37 11.97 -4.05 9.00
CA TYR A 37 11.61 -2.76 8.38
C TYR A 37 11.34 -2.90 6.87
N VAL A 38 12.13 -3.70 6.16
CA VAL A 38 11.90 -3.99 4.74
C VAL A 38 10.58 -4.74 4.56
N ALA A 39 10.32 -5.76 5.37
CA ALA A 39 9.06 -6.51 5.32
C ALA A 39 7.85 -5.61 5.63
N HIS A 40 7.98 -4.71 6.60
CA HIS A 40 6.94 -3.73 6.93
C HIS A 40 6.67 -2.79 5.77
N ALA A 41 7.72 -2.20 5.16
CA ALA A 41 7.57 -1.35 3.99
C ALA A 41 6.95 -2.10 2.79
N ALA A 42 7.35 -3.35 2.56
CA ALA A 42 6.87 -4.17 1.45
C ALA A 42 5.41 -4.66 1.63
N SER A 43 4.95 -4.81 2.87
CA SER A 43 3.59 -5.28 3.18
C SER A 43 2.54 -4.16 3.20
N LEU A 44 2.93 -2.90 3.00
CA LEU A 44 1.99 -1.80 3.00
C LEU A 44 1.07 -1.86 1.77
N PRO A 45 -0.26 -1.80 1.98
CA PRO A 45 -1.20 -1.83 0.88
C PRO A 45 -1.07 -0.55 0.04
N ALA A 46 -0.75 -0.72 -1.25
CA ALA A 46 -0.76 0.39 -2.21
C ALA A 46 -2.20 0.91 -2.41
N SER A 47 -2.35 2.23 -2.48
CA SER A 47 -3.63 2.84 -2.82
C SER A 47 -3.69 3.03 -4.34
N PRO A 48 -4.82 2.74 -5.00
CA PRO A 48 -4.94 3.00 -6.43
C PRO A 48 -4.79 4.50 -6.71
N GLY A 49 -4.06 4.83 -7.77
CA GLY A 49 -3.79 6.21 -8.18
C GLY A 49 -2.70 6.94 -7.38
N GLU A 50 -2.11 6.32 -6.36
CA GLU A 50 -1.08 6.94 -5.52
C GLU A 50 0.19 7.24 -6.32
N CYS A 51 0.71 8.46 -6.18
CA CYS A 51 1.97 8.87 -6.79
C CYS A 51 3.16 8.40 -5.94
N CYS A 52 4.34 8.22 -6.56
CA CYS A 52 5.54 7.75 -5.86
C CYS A 52 5.89 8.57 -4.61
N HIS A 53 5.69 9.89 -4.66
CA HIS A 53 5.89 10.77 -3.50
C HIS A 53 4.94 10.43 -2.34
N GLU A 54 3.66 10.21 -2.63
CA GLU A 54 2.64 9.83 -1.64
C GLU A 54 2.92 8.44 -1.06
N THR A 55 3.40 7.50 -1.89
CA THR A 55 3.84 6.18 -1.44
C THR A 55 5.01 6.30 -0.47
N ILE A 56 6.02 7.12 -0.76
CA ILE A 56 7.18 7.31 0.14
C ILE A 56 6.74 7.89 1.49
N VAL A 57 5.88 8.91 1.48
CA VAL A 57 5.35 9.52 2.72
C VAL A 57 4.52 8.49 3.51
N SER A 58 3.72 7.67 2.83
CA SER A 58 2.92 6.62 3.46
C SER A 58 3.79 5.52 4.09
N VAL A 59 4.87 5.11 3.41
CA VAL A 59 5.85 4.16 3.94
C VAL A 59 6.56 4.73 5.15
N ALA A 60 7.03 5.97 5.08
CA ALA A 60 7.66 6.64 6.23
C ALA A 60 6.69 6.71 7.42
N THR A 61 5.45 7.12 7.18
CA THR A 61 4.42 7.22 8.23
C THR A 61 4.15 5.85 8.85
N ALA A 62 4.06 4.79 8.05
CA ALA A 62 3.91 3.43 8.55
C ALA A 62 5.06 2.96 9.42
N LEU A 63 6.31 3.37 9.11
CA LEU A 63 7.48 3.01 9.90
C LEU A 63 7.49 3.65 11.29
N PHE A 64 7.01 4.89 11.40
CA PHE A 64 7.04 5.65 12.67
C PHE A 64 5.73 5.57 13.46
N VAL A 65 4.60 5.30 12.80
CA VAL A 65 3.28 5.26 13.43
C VAL A 65 2.77 3.80 13.46
N PRO A 66 2.83 3.14 14.63
CA PRO A 66 2.34 1.78 14.75
C PRO A 66 0.85 1.70 14.40
N GLY A 67 0.46 0.71 13.60
CA GLY A 67 -0.92 0.47 13.20
C GLY A 67 -1.40 1.23 11.97
N TYR A 68 -0.63 2.19 11.41
CA TYR A 68 -1.02 2.91 10.20
C TYR A 68 -1.28 1.98 9.00
N GLY A 69 -0.43 0.97 8.80
CA GLY A 69 -0.62 -0.03 7.74
C GLY A 69 -1.91 -0.82 7.88
N VAL A 70 -2.30 -1.17 9.11
CA VAL A 70 -3.57 -1.86 9.41
C VAL A 70 -4.76 -0.96 9.12
N LEU A 71 -4.74 0.29 9.57
CA LEU A 71 -5.82 1.26 9.28
C LEU A 71 -5.99 1.47 7.76
N ARG A 72 -4.89 1.51 7.02
CA ARG A 72 -4.90 1.64 5.56
C ARG A 72 -5.48 0.40 4.88
N ALA A 73 -5.11 -0.79 5.35
CA ALA A 73 -5.69 -2.05 4.88
C ALA A 73 -7.20 -2.13 5.19
N LEU A 74 -7.60 -1.76 6.40
CA LEU A 74 -9.00 -1.72 6.82
C LEU A 74 -9.81 -0.71 6.02
N ARG A 75 -9.24 0.46 5.68
CA ARG A 75 -9.88 1.43 4.79
C ARG A 75 -10.13 0.84 3.40
N GLY A 76 -9.12 0.18 2.82
CA GLY A 76 -9.27 -0.51 1.54
C GLY A 76 -10.32 -1.62 1.59
N LEU A 77 -10.33 -2.40 2.68
CA LEU A 77 -11.36 -3.40 2.92
C LEU A 77 -12.73 -2.74 3.04
N TYR A 78 -12.93 -1.74 3.90
CA TYR A 78 -14.23 -1.10 4.13
C TYR A 78 -14.80 -0.41 2.88
N LEU A 79 -13.93 0.12 2.02
CA LEU A 79 -14.35 0.74 0.75
C LEU A 79 -14.89 -0.29 -0.27
N HIS A 80 -14.61 -1.59 -0.10
CA HIS A 80 -15.37 -2.73 -0.64
C HIS A 80 -15.69 -2.72 -2.15
N ALA A 81 -14.78 -2.22 -2.98
CA ALA A 81 -14.97 -2.12 -4.44
C ALA A 81 -15.22 -3.47 -5.15
N ARG A 82 -14.61 -4.56 -4.68
CA ARG A 82 -14.65 -5.88 -5.35
C ARG A 82 -15.81 -6.79 -4.95
N LEU A 83 -16.47 -6.52 -3.81
CA LEU A 83 -17.44 -7.44 -3.21
C LEU A 83 -18.90 -7.01 -3.40
N SER A 84 -19.15 -5.75 -3.78
CA SER A 84 -20.50 -5.18 -3.76
C SER A 84 -21.06 -4.80 -5.13
N GLU A 85 -20.26 -4.78 -6.21
CA GLU A 85 -20.68 -4.15 -7.47
C GLU A 85 -20.54 -5.04 -8.71
N LYS A 86 -21.61 -5.02 -9.51
CA LYS A 86 -21.68 -5.65 -10.84
C LYS A 86 -21.08 -4.75 -11.93
N ASP A 87 -20.90 -3.46 -11.65
CA ASP A 87 -20.39 -2.45 -12.59
C ASP A 87 -18.95 -2.07 -12.23
N GLY A 88 -18.06 -2.07 -13.22
CA GLY A 88 -16.64 -1.75 -13.04
C GLY A 88 -16.41 -0.28 -12.70
N LEU A 89 -17.34 0.61 -13.09
CA LEU A 89 -17.23 2.04 -12.83
C LEU A 89 -17.44 2.40 -11.36
N ASP A 90 -18.47 1.83 -10.74
CA ASP A 90 -18.73 2.05 -9.32
C ASP A 90 -17.60 1.44 -8.47
N CYS A 91 -17.06 0.29 -8.89
CA CYS A 91 -15.90 -0.34 -8.25
C CYS A 91 -14.66 0.58 -8.33
N ALA A 92 -14.41 1.18 -9.48
CA ALA A 92 -13.34 2.17 -9.65
C ALA A 92 -13.60 3.42 -8.77
N ALA A 93 -14.85 3.88 -8.65
CA ALA A 93 -15.21 5.02 -7.82
C ALA A 93 -14.97 4.75 -6.33
N ARG A 94 -15.45 3.60 -5.83
CA ARG A 94 -15.32 3.21 -4.42
C ARG A 94 -13.89 2.90 -4.00
N SER A 95 -13.10 2.34 -4.91
CA SER A 95 -11.67 2.14 -4.68
C SER A 95 -10.86 3.43 -4.74
N GLY A 96 -11.43 4.56 -5.20
CA GLY A 96 -10.68 5.80 -5.44
C GLY A 96 -9.78 5.73 -6.69
N ALA A 97 -9.98 4.72 -7.54
CA ALA A 97 -9.26 4.53 -8.79
C ALA A 97 -9.89 5.25 -9.99
N LEU A 98 -11.05 5.89 -9.80
CA LEU A 98 -11.77 6.55 -10.88
C LEU A 98 -11.06 7.83 -11.33
N ALA A 99 -10.61 7.85 -12.58
CA ALA A 99 -10.05 9.02 -13.23
C ALA A 99 -10.80 9.30 -14.53
N LYS A 100 -11.12 10.56 -14.79
CA LYS A 100 -11.71 11.00 -16.06
C LYS A 100 -10.70 11.85 -16.82
N ILE A 101 -10.41 11.49 -18.06
CA ILE A 101 -9.56 12.27 -18.95
C ILE A 101 -10.45 13.28 -19.68
N VAL A 102 -10.18 14.56 -19.45
CA VAL A 102 -10.92 15.68 -20.06
C VAL A 102 -9.93 16.51 -20.89
N ARG A 103 -10.39 17.04 -22.02
CA ARG A 103 -9.56 17.95 -22.84
C ARG A 103 -9.40 19.28 -22.09
N SER A 104 -8.21 19.88 -22.12
CA SER A 104 -7.93 21.12 -21.38
C SER A 104 -8.92 22.25 -21.64
N ARG A 105 -9.44 22.36 -22.87
CA ARG A 105 -10.47 23.33 -23.25
C ARG A 105 -11.81 23.19 -22.52
N MET A 106 -12.17 21.97 -22.08
CA MET A 106 -13.40 21.71 -21.32
C MET A 106 -13.25 22.08 -19.85
N LEU A 107 -12.02 22.14 -19.32
CA LEU A 107 -11.76 22.56 -17.94
C LEU A 107 -11.91 24.08 -17.74
N SER A 108 -11.84 24.84 -18.83
CA SER A 108 -12.00 26.30 -18.84
C SER A 108 -13.42 26.75 -19.17
N ASP A 109 -14.33 25.80 -19.43
CA ASP A 109 -15.70 26.08 -19.81
C ASP A 109 -16.53 26.36 -18.54
N PRO A 110 -17.20 27.53 -18.42
CA PRO A 110 -18.06 27.84 -17.26
C PRO A 110 -19.29 26.91 -17.15
N ASP A 111 -19.66 26.21 -18.23
CA ASP A 111 -20.75 25.22 -18.26
C ASP A 111 -20.32 23.81 -17.79
N GLU A 112 -19.29 23.73 -16.94
CA GLU A 112 -18.94 22.48 -16.26
C GLU A 112 -20.20 21.86 -15.62
N PRO A 113 -20.51 20.58 -15.90
CA PRO A 113 -21.64 19.94 -15.26
C PRO A 113 -21.40 19.95 -13.74
N HIS A 114 -22.27 20.61 -12.97
CA HIS A 114 -22.19 20.68 -11.51
C HIS A 114 -21.90 19.32 -10.83
N TRP A 115 -22.41 18.24 -11.42
CA TRP A 115 -22.17 16.86 -10.96
C TRP A 115 -20.70 16.45 -10.98
N PHE A 116 -19.87 17.05 -11.86
CA PHE A 116 -18.43 16.76 -11.94
C PHE A 116 -17.73 17.19 -10.66
N ARG A 117 -17.94 18.43 -10.20
CA ARG A 117 -17.40 18.90 -8.91
C ARG A 117 -18.00 18.16 -7.72
N GLU A 118 -19.28 17.79 -7.80
CA GLU A 118 -20.00 17.12 -6.71
C GLU A 118 -19.55 15.66 -6.52
N LYS A 119 -19.35 14.92 -7.62
CA LYS A 119 -18.90 13.51 -7.59
C LYS A 119 -17.37 13.36 -7.61
N PHE A 120 -16.67 14.11 -8.46
CA PHE A 120 -15.22 14.11 -8.50
C PHE A 120 -14.67 15.17 -7.54
N ARG A 121 -14.50 14.78 -6.28
CA ARG A 121 -13.71 15.55 -5.29
C ARG A 121 -12.19 15.43 -5.53
N GLY A 122 -11.78 15.33 -6.80
CA GLY A 122 -10.38 15.16 -7.19
C GLY A 122 -9.76 16.47 -7.67
N GLU A 123 -8.43 16.57 -7.61
CA GLU A 123 -7.70 17.68 -8.18
C GLU A 123 -7.46 17.45 -9.68
N ALA A 124 -7.66 18.50 -10.49
CA ALA A 124 -7.40 18.43 -11.93
C ALA A 124 -5.89 18.56 -12.19
N ILE A 125 -5.22 17.43 -12.39
CA ILE A 125 -3.79 17.40 -12.70
C ILE A 125 -3.59 17.24 -14.20
N ARG A 126 -2.69 18.06 -14.77
CA ARG A 126 -2.29 17.91 -16.18
C ARG A 126 -1.46 16.65 -16.32
N VAL A 127 -2.03 15.60 -16.89
CA VAL A 127 -1.34 14.32 -17.12
C VAL A 127 -0.37 14.44 -18.29
N PRO A 128 0.93 14.13 -18.12
CA PRO A 128 1.84 13.98 -19.26
C PRO A 128 1.42 12.75 -20.07
N TRP A 129 1.53 12.84 -21.41
CA TRP A 129 1.08 11.83 -22.39
C TRP A 129 1.70 10.43 -22.23
N GLN A 130 2.66 10.25 -21.31
CA GLN A 130 3.44 9.03 -21.12
C GLN A 130 2.88 8.10 -20.04
N ARG A 131 1.84 8.48 -19.28
CA ARG A 131 1.22 7.55 -18.32
C ARG A 131 0.36 6.52 -19.06
N ALA A 132 0.73 5.25 -18.96
CA ALA A 132 -0.04 4.15 -19.52
C ALA A 132 -1.45 4.08 -18.88
N ILE A 133 -2.47 4.11 -19.73
CA ILE A 133 -3.87 4.01 -19.31
C ILE A 133 -4.22 2.52 -19.24
N PHE A 134 -4.31 1.98 -18.03
CA PHE A 134 -4.68 0.59 -17.81
C PHE A 134 -6.21 0.47 -17.67
N GLY A 135 -6.89 0.50 -18.82
CA GLY A 135 -8.35 0.36 -18.92
C GLY A 135 -9.04 1.64 -19.41
N ARG A 136 -9.79 1.53 -20.52
CA ARG A 136 -10.67 2.58 -21.03
C ARG A 136 -12.11 2.08 -20.94
N CYS A 137 -12.97 2.86 -20.29
CA CYS A 137 -14.42 2.65 -20.33
C CYS A 137 -15.05 3.90 -20.93
N ASP A 138 -15.58 3.77 -22.14
CA ASP A 138 -16.23 4.87 -22.84
C ASP A 138 -17.68 4.98 -22.35
N ILE A 139 -17.98 6.04 -21.60
CA ILE A 139 -19.35 6.36 -21.19
C ILE A 139 -20.05 7.00 -22.39
N GLY A 140 -20.55 6.16 -23.30
CA GLY A 140 -21.45 6.59 -24.37
C GLY A 140 -22.89 6.77 -23.86
N PRO A 141 -23.70 7.62 -24.51
CA PRO A 141 -25.14 7.64 -24.26
C PRO A 141 -25.71 6.25 -24.61
N LYS A 142 -26.54 5.70 -23.72
CA LYS A 142 -27.37 4.52 -24.02
C LYS A 142 -28.39 4.85 -25.10
#